data_AF-A0A1S8BA17-F1
#
_entry.id   AF-A0A1S8BA17-F1
#
_cell.length_a   1.000
_cell.length_b   1.000
_cell.length_c   1.000
_cell.angle_alpha   90.00
_cell.angle_beta   90.00
_cell.angle_gamma   90.00
#
_symmetry.space_group_name_H-M   'P 1'
#
loop_
_entity.id
_entity.type
_entity.pdbx_description
1 polymer ?
#
loop_
_entity_poly.entity_id
_entity_poly.type
_entity_poly.pdbx_seq_one_letter_code
_entity_poly.pdbx_strand_id
1 'polypeptide(L)'
;MDCATNGSAEIALWVDAVCIDQANVSERSHQVSQMDKVYRKASQTIIWLGPSSAESDLAFDMLRKMSRTASQKFFGCIKSWSHFPFEESLLPGSREHVVQRELDTILEELCDGNFRKLNALASLFDRAWFQRVWVIQERVLSVDPVLRSSIF
;
A
#
# COMPACT_ATOMS: atom_id res chain seq x y z
N MET A 1 -37.22 -2.09 36.72
CA MET A 1 -36.24 -3.16 36.43
C MET A 1 -35.92 -3.04 34.96
N ASP A 2 -34.98 -2.15 34.64
CA ASP A 2 -34.56 -1.89 33.27
C ASP A 2 -33.35 -2.78 32.98
N CYS A 3 -33.54 -3.71 32.06
CA CYS A 3 -32.49 -4.59 31.56
C CYS A 3 -31.68 -3.81 30.52
N ALA A 4 -30.45 -3.43 30.89
CA ALA A 4 -29.48 -2.90 29.95
C ALA A 4 -29.08 -3.99 28.95
N THR A 5 -29.61 -3.92 27.72
CA THR A 5 -29.05 -4.65 26.58
C THR A 5 -27.72 -3.99 26.21
N ASN A 6 -26.63 -4.56 26.71
CA ASN A 6 -25.29 -4.18 26.29
C ASN A 6 -25.10 -4.69 24.84
N GLY A 7 -25.48 -3.86 23.87
CA GLY A 7 -25.38 -4.15 22.44
C GLY A 7 -23.93 -4.09 21.99
N SER A 8 -23.15 -5.13 22.30
CA SER A 8 -21.90 -5.37 21.59
C SER A 8 -22.24 -5.73 20.15
N ALA A 9 -22.04 -4.80 19.22
CA ALA A 9 -22.18 -5.07 17.79
C ALA A 9 -21.30 -6.29 17.43
N GLU A 10 -21.92 -7.36 16.92
CA GLU A 10 -21.17 -8.51 16.43
C GLU A 10 -20.33 -8.11 15.21
N ILE A 11 -19.02 -8.32 15.29
CA ILE A 11 -18.08 -8.05 14.19
C ILE A 11 -17.75 -9.37 13.52
N ALA A 12 -18.22 -9.56 12.29
CA ALA A 12 -17.81 -10.68 11.46
C ALA A 12 -16.43 -10.39 10.85
N LEU A 13 -15.41 -11.15 11.25
CA LEU A 13 -14.06 -11.06 10.72
C LEU A 13 -13.79 -12.22 9.75
N TRP A 14 -13.32 -11.89 8.55
CA TRP A 14 -12.85 -12.87 7.57
C TRP A 14 -11.33 -12.73 7.45
N VAL A 15 -10.60 -13.82 7.72
CA VAL A 15 -9.13 -13.88 7.62
C VAL A 15 -8.78 -14.97 6.63
N ASP A 16 -8.17 -14.62 5.49
CA ASP A 16 -7.87 -15.54 4.39
C ASP A 16 -7.10 -16.79 4.84
N ALA A 17 -6.12 -16.63 5.72
CA ALA A 17 -5.31 -17.71 6.26
C ALA A 17 -6.07 -18.67 7.20
N VAL A 18 -7.22 -18.26 7.74
CA VAL A 18 -8.02 -19.05 8.69
C VAL A 18 -9.28 -19.60 8.02
N CYS A 19 -9.92 -18.82 7.15
CA CYS A 19 -11.19 -19.14 6.52
C CYS A 19 -11.05 -19.98 5.25
N ILE A 20 -9.84 -20.16 4.71
CA ILE A 20 -9.57 -20.98 3.53
C ILE A 20 -8.64 -22.12 3.93
N ASP A 21 -9.03 -23.36 3.64
CA ASP A 21 -8.10 -24.48 3.73
C ASP A 21 -7.01 -24.35 2.65
N GLN A 22 -5.83 -23.91 3.07
CA GLN A 22 -4.69 -23.69 2.18
C GLN A 22 -4.10 -25.00 1.63
N ALA A 23 -4.35 -26.15 2.29
CA ALA A 23 -3.89 -27.45 1.85
C ALA A 23 -4.78 -28.06 0.76
N ASN A 24 -6.04 -27.61 0.65
CA ASN A 24 -6.99 -28.06 -0.35
C ASN A 24 -6.98 -27.15 -1.59
N VAL A 25 -6.26 -27.56 -2.64
CA VAL A 25 -6.15 -26.79 -3.90
C VAL A 25 -7.50 -26.54 -4.58
N SER A 26 -8.44 -27.47 -4.47
CA SER A 26 -9.78 -27.34 -5.06
C SER A 26 -10.61 -26.29 -4.33
N GLU A 27 -10.60 -26.32 -2.99
CA GLU A 27 -11.26 -25.30 -2.17
C GLU A 27 -10.60 -23.94 -2.38
N ARG A 28 -9.27 -23.86 -2.33
CA ARG A 28 -8.54 -22.61 -2.54
C ARG A 28 -8.90 -21.98 -3.88
N SER A 29 -8.95 -22.77 -4.96
CA SER A 29 -9.35 -22.28 -6.28
C SER A 29 -10.81 -21.79 -6.29
N HIS A 30 -11.70 -22.49 -5.59
CA HIS A 30 -13.09 -22.08 -5.44
C HIS A 30 -13.22 -20.79 -4.63
N GLN A 31 -12.55 -20.68 -3.48
CA GLN A 31 -12.54 -19.51 -2.61
C GLN A 31 -11.97 -18.29 -3.34
N VAL A 32 -10.85 -18.46 -4.05
CA VAL A 32 -10.26 -17.42 -4.90
C VAL A 32 -11.27 -16.87 -5.91
N SER A 33 -12.12 -17.72 -6.50
CA SER A 33 -13.19 -17.26 -7.40
C SER A 33 -14.30 -16.44 -6.73
N GLN A 34 -14.38 -16.46 -5.39
CA GLN A 34 -15.39 -15.77 -4.58
C GLN A 34 -14.81 -14.61 -3.76
N MET A 35 -13.48 -14.44 -3.71
CA MET A 35 -12.81 -13.40 -2.93
C MET A 35 -13.22 -11.99 -3.35
N ASP A 36 -13.58 -11.80 -4.62
CA ASP A 36 -14.12 -10.54 -5.13
C ASP A 36 -15.38 -10.10 -4.37
N LYS A 37 -16.27 -11.05 -4.05
CA LYS A 37 -17.50 -10.79 -3.28
C LYS A 37 -17.21 -10.46 -1.83
N VAL A 38 -16.19 -11.10 -1.24
CA VAL A 38 -15.79 -10.85 0.14
C VAL A 38 -15.23 -9.43 0.26
N TYR A 39 -14.25 -9.07 -0.56
CA TYR A 39 -13.63 -7.73 -0.51
C TYR A 39 -14.63 -6.61 -0.82
N ARG A 40 -15.55 -6.80 -1.77
CA ARG A 40 -16.59 -5.81 -2.09
C ARG A 40 -17.62 -5.61 -0.97
N LYS A 41 -17.87 -6.64 -0.16
CA LYS A 41 -18.88 -6.59 0.93
C LYS A 41 -18.28 -6.23 2.28
N ALA A 42 -16.96 -6.31 2.42
CA ALA A 42 -16.28 -5.95 3.66
C ALA A 42 -16.43 -4.44 3.92
N SER A 43 -16.85 -4.07 5.13
CA SER A 43 -16.87 -2.68 5.57
C SER A 43 -15.46 -2.08 5.68
N GLN A 44 -14.47 -2.93 5.95
CA GLN A 44 -13.05 -2.59 5.96
C GLN A 44 -12.23 -3.82 5.59
N THR A 45 -11.11 -3.61 4.90
CA THR A 45 -10.11 -4.67 4.66
C THR A 45 -8.78 -4.24 5.26
N ILE A 46 -8.29 -5.05 6.21
CA ILE A 46 -6.96 -4.85 6.79
C ILE A 46 -5.98 -5.72 6.03
N ILE A 47 -5.08 -5.08 5.31
CA ILE A 47 -3.98 -5.74 4.61
C ILE A 47 -2.79 -5.77 5.57
N TRP A 48 -2.47 -6.97 6.07
CA TRP A 48 -1.33 -7.17 6.95
C TRP A 48 -0.06 -7.39 6.13
N LEU A 49 0.87 -6.45 6.23
CA LEU A 49 2.15 -6.52 5.54
C LEU A 49 3.21 -7.26 6.35
N GLY A 50 2.89 -7.88 7.48
CA GLY A 50 3.87 -8.53 8.36
C GLY A 50 4.17 -7.73 9.64
N PRO A 51 5.11 -8.21 10.46
CA PRO A 51 5.49 -7.53 11.69
C PRO A 51 6.01 -6.11 11.46
N SER A 52 5.71 -5.19 12.38
CA SER A 52 6.34 -3.87 12.37
C SER A 52 7.78 -3.97 12.87
N SER A 53 8.66 -3.22 12.21
CA SER A 53 10.04 -2.99 12.62
C SER A 53 10.40 -1.53 12.39
N ALA A 54 11.55 -1.08 12.92
CA ALA A 54 12.05 0.26 12.68
C ALA A 54 12.21 0.56 11.17
N GLU A 55 12.56 -0.46 10.37
CA GLU A 55 12.67 -0.37 8.92
C GLU A 55 11.30 -0.21 8.26
N SER A 56 10.28 -0.95 8.68
CA SER A 56 8.93 -0.76 8.09
C SER A 56 8.33 0.58 8.44
N ASP A 57 8.56 1.06 9.66
CA ASP A 57 8.07 2.37 10.09
C ASP A 57 8.73 3.48 9.26
N LEU A 58 10.06 3.39 9.06
CA LEU A 58 10.80 4.28 8.18
C LEU A 58 10.28 4.22 6.73
N ALA A 59 9.97 3.03 6.22
CA ALA A 59 9.40 2.86 4.88
C ALA A 59 8.02 3.52 4.75
N PHE A 60 7.13 3.33 5.74
CA PHE A 60 5.82 3.98 5.75
C PHE A 60 5.92 5.51 5.87
N ASP A 61 6.86 6.02 6.64
CA ASP A 61 7.14 7.46 6.71
C ASP A 61 7.56 8.02 5.35
N MET A 62 8.45 7.30 4.64
CA MET A 62 8.87 7.70 3.30
C MET A 62 7.71 7.63 2.29
N LEU A 63 6.90 6.57 2.29
CA LEU A 63 5.72 6.47 1.43
C LEU A 63 4.72 7.60 1.69
N ARG A 64 4.48 7.96 2.96
CA ARG A 64 3.60 9.08 3.33
C ARG A 64 4.16 10.41 2.85
N LYS A 65 5.48 10.62 2.97
CA LYS A 65 6.14 11.84 2.48
C LYS A 65 6.03 11.95 0.96
N MET A 66 6.38 10.89 0.24
CA MET A 66 6.28 10.82 -1.23
C MET A 66 4.85 11.07 -1.71
N SER A 67 3.85 10.47 -1.05
CA SER A 67 2.44 10.69 -1.38
C SER A 67 2.02 12.15 -1.21
N ARG A 68 2.42 12.82 -0.12
CA ARG A 68 2.12 14.24 0.09
C ARG A 68 2.77 15.13 -0.97
N THR A 69 4.05 14.90 -1.28
CA THR A 69 4.76 15.64 -2.33
C THR A 69 4.07 15.45 -3.67
N ALA A 70 3.69 14.21 -4.01
CA ALA A 70 2.98 13.92 -5.25
C ALA A 70 1.60 14.57 -5.34
N SER A 71 0.80 14.48 -4.28
CA SER A 71 -0.54 15.09 -4.26
C SER A 71 -0.52 16.62 -4.29
N GLN A 72 0.50 17.26 -3.71
CA GLN A 72 0.59 18.72 -3.65
C GLN A 72 1.25 19.33 -4.89
N LYS A 73 2.32 18.69 -5.39
CA LYS A 73 3.18 19.27 -6.43
C LYS A 73 3.01 18.61 -7.79
N PHE A 74 2.53 17.37 -7.84
CA PHE A 74 2.39 16.62 -9.09
C PHE A 74 0.95 16.46 -9.61
N PHE A 75 -0.04 17.07 -8.94
CA PHE A 75 -1.44 16.95 -9.34
C PHE A 75 -1.66 17.49 -10.78
N GLY A 76 -2.01 16.58 -11.69
CA GLY A 76 -2.33 16.90 -13.09
C GLY A 76 -1.14 17.23 -13.99
N CYS A 77 0.12 17.04 -13.57
CA CYS A 77 1.30 17.30 -14.41
C CYS A 77 1.89 16.03 -15.05
N ILE A 78 1.76 14.86 -14.44
CA ILE A 78 2.26 13.60 -15.00
C ILE A 78 1.07 12.85 -15.63
N LYS A 79 0.90 12.98 -16.94
CA LYS A 79 -0.09 12.19 -17.69
C LYS A 79 0.40 10.77 -17.98
N SER A 80 1.71 10.59 -18.13
CA SER A 80 2.37 9.29 -18.23
C SER A 80 3.83 9.41 -17.78
N TRP A 81 4.25 8.51 -16.90
CA TRP A 81 5.64 8.41 -16.44
C TRP A 81 6.61 8.00 -17.56
N SER A 82 6.14 7.21 -18.53
CA SER A 82 6.94 6.72 -19.66
C SER A 82 7.30 7.78 -20.69
N HIS A 83 6.63 8.94 -20.67
CA HIS A 83 6.87 10.05 -21.58
C HIS A 83 7.47 11.27 -20.87
N PHE A 84 7.85 11.12 -19.60
CA PHE A 84 8.47 12.21 -18.88
C PHE A 84 9.89 12.45 -19.42
N PRO A 85 10.22 13.67 -19.88
CA PRO A 85 11.52 13.95 -20.48
C PRO A 85 12.58 14.10 -19.38
N PHE A 86 13.21 12.98 -19.00
CA PHE A 86 14.26 12.94 -17.98
C PHE A 86 15.60 13.58 -18.42
N GLU A 87 15.82 13.78 -19.72
CA GLU A 87 17.12 14.20 -20.28
C GLU A 87 17.11 15.48 -21.12
N GLU A 88 15.93 16.01 -21.48
CA GLU A 88 15.87 17.22 -22.32
C GLU A 88 16.05 18.46 -21.43
N SER A 89 16.80 19.47 -21.89
CA SER A 89 17.09 20.69 -21.11
C SER A 89 15.80 21.40 -20.67
N LEU A 90 15.29 21.03 -19.50
CA LEU A 90 14.02 21.52 -18.99
C LEU A 90 14.16 23.01 -18.72
N LEU A 91 13.36 23.82 -19.42
CA LEU A 91 13.35 25.27 -19.22
C LEU A 91 13.13 25.58 -17.73
N PRO A 92 13.99 26.40 -17.09
CA PRO A 92 13.82 26.76 -15.69
C PRO A 92 12.42 27.33 -15.44
N GLY A 93 11.71 26.78 -14.46
CA GLY A 93 10.35 27.20 -14.12
C GLY A 93 9.22 26.54 -14.94
N SER A 94 9.54 25.71 -15.94
CA SER A 94 8.55 24.82 -16.56
C SER A 94 7.99 23.82 -15.54
N ARG A 95 6.79 23.28 -15.82
CA ARG A 95 6.14 22.31 -14.93
C ARG A 95 6.98 21.04 -14.79
N GLU A 96 7.58 20.62 -15.89
CA GLU A 96 8.46 19.47 -16.01
C GLU A 96 9.75 19.70 -15.21
N HIS A 97 10.35 20.89 -15.29
CA HIS A 97 11.52 21.24 -14.48
C HIS A 97 11.22 21.20 -12.97
N VAL A 98 10.03 21.64 -12.56
CA VAL A 98 9.60 21.54 -11.15
C VAL A 98 9.43 20.06 -10.77
N VAL A 99 8.83 19.24 -11.63
CA VAL A 99 8.68 17.80 -11.37
C VAL A 99 10.02 17.11 -11.21
N GLN A 100 10.94 17.32 -12.15
CA GLN A 100 12.28 16.74 -12.13
C GLN A 100 13.02 17.11 -10.84
N ARG A 101 13.04 18.39 -10.47
CA ARG A 101 13.73 18.86 -9.25
C ARG A 101 13.19 18.20 -7.98
N GLU A 102 11.88 18.02 -7.89
CA GLU A 102 11.26 17.36 -6.74
C GLU A 102 11.56 15.86 -6.71
N LEU A 103 11.62 15.19 -7.87
CA LEU A 103 12.08 13.81 -7.97
C LEU A 103 13.55 13.68 -7.55
N ASP A 104 14.42 14.58 -8.01
CA ASP A 104 15.84 14.61 -7.64
C ASP A 104 15.98 14.78 -6.13
N THR A 105 15.22 15.70 -5.52
CA THR A 105 15.21 15.91 -4.07
C THR A 105 14.80 14.64 -3.30
N ILE A 106 13.79 13.92 -3.78
CA ILE A 106 13.36 12.65 -3.17
C ILE A 106 14.45 11.59 -3.34
N LEU A 107 15.07 11.49 -4.53
CA LEU A 107 16.13 10.53 -4.82
C LEU A 107 17.38 10.79 -3.95
N GLU A 108 17.81 12.04 -3.83
CA GLU A 108 18.90 12.44 -2.94
C GLU A 108 18.60 12.02 -1.50
N GLU A 109 17.39 12.28 -1.02
CA GLU A 109 16.98 11.88 0.32
C GLU A 109 16.97 10.36 0.52
N LEU A 110 16.52 9.59 -0.48
CA LEU A 110 16.49 8.13 -0.42
C LEU A 110 17.89 7.51 -0.42
N CYS A 111 18.82 8.12 -1.15
CA CYS A 111 20.21 7.70 -1.26
C CYS A 111 21.07 8.14 -0.08
N ASP A 112 20.65 9.18 0.65
CA ASP A 112 21.35 9.67 1.85
C ASP A 112 21.52 8.59 2.94
N GLY A 113 22.53 8.77 3.80
CA GLY A 113 22.74 7.93 4.97
C GLY A 113 22.94 6.45 4.63
N ASN A 114 23.79 6.16 3.64
CA ASN A 114 24.09 4.81 3.16
C ASN A 114 22.84 4.04 2.67
N PHE A 115 21.97 4.71 1.93
CA PHE A 115 20.77 4.12 1.31
C PHE A 115 19.79 3.50 2.32
N ARG A 116 19.84 3.87 3.61
CA ARG A 116 19.01 3.24 4.65
C ARG A 116 17.51 3.37 4.36
N LYS A 117 17.07 4.53 3.85
CA LYS A 117 15.67 4.79 3.48
C LYS A 117 15.25 3.99 2.25
N LEU A 118 16.12 3.94 1.23
CA LEU A 118 15.89 3.12 0.05
C LEU A 118 15.82 1.62 0.40
N ASN A 119 16.74 1.13 1.24
CA ASN A 119 16.75 -0.25 1.73
C ASN A 119 15.50 -0.58 2.55
N ALA A 120 15.00 0.37 3.36
CA ALA A 120 13.74 0.21 4.09
C ALA A 120 12.53 0.04 3.14
N LEU A 121 12.45 0.85 2.08
CA LEU A 121 11.41 0.70 1.05
C LEU A 121 11.54 -0.64 0.32
N ALA A 122 12.75 -1.02 -0.11
CA ALA A 122 13.01 -2.29 -0.77
C ALA A 122 12.59 -3.47 0.11
N SER A 123 13.00 -3.46 1.38
CA SER A 123 12.62 -4.50 2.35
C SER A 123 11.11 -4.58 2.58
N LEU A 124 10.39 -3.46 2.53
CA LEU A 124 8.93 -3.45 2.61
C LEU A 124 8.30 -4.11 1.36
N PHE A 125 8.81 -3.82 0.17
CA PHE A 125 8.32 -4.39 -1.10
C PHE A 125 8.74 -5.86 -1.32
N ASP A 126 9.79 -6.32 -0.65
CA ASP A 126 10.20 -7.73 -0.66
C ASP A 126 9.29 -8.62 0.20
N ARG A 127 8.38 -8.03 0.98
CA ARG A 127 7.48 -8.81 1.84
C ARG A 127 6.52 -9.67 1.02
N ALA A 128 6.23 -10.86 1.55
CA ALA A 128 5.45 -11.89 0.88
C ALA A 128 4.11 -11.39 0.29
N TRP A 129 3.47 -10.41 0.94
CA TRP A 129 2.25 -9.81 0.42
C TRP A 129 2.41 -9.24 -0.99
N PHE A 130 3.46 -8.44 -1.25
CA PHE A 130 3.71 -7.82 -2.57
C PHE A 130 4.03 -8.83 -3.67
N GLN A 131 4.45 -10.04 -3.30
CA GLN A 131 4.75 -11.14 -4.24
C GLN A 131 3.50 -11.95 -4.62
N ARG A 132 2.34 -11.68 -4.01
CA ARG A 132 1.09 -12.37 -4.31
C ARG A 132 0.42 -11.77 -5.54
N VAL A 133 0.01 -12.63 -6.48
CA VAL A 133 -0.77 -12.25 -7.68
C VAL A 133 -2.06 -11.48 -7.33
N TRP A 134 -2.61 -11.69 -6.14
CA TRP A 134 -3.91 -11.17 -5.71
C TRP A 134 -3.88 -9.78 -5.05
N VAL A 135 -2.69 -9.15 -4.94
CA VAL A 135 -2.51 -7.78 -4.40
C VAL A 135 -3.48 -6.77 -5.02
N ILE A 136 -3.77 -6.92 -6.32
CA ILE A 136 -4.67 -6.03 -7.05
C ILE A 136 -6.11 -6.19 -6.56
N GLN A 137 -6.60 -7.41 -6.34
CA GLN A 137 -7.98 -7.62 -5.90
C GLN A 137 -8.20 -7.09 -4.48
N GLU A 138 -7.24 -7.33 -3.58
CA GLU A 138 -7.28 -6.85 -2.20
C GLU A 138 -7.31 -5.32 -2.09
N ARG A 139 -6.53 -4.64 -2.94
CA ARG A 139 -6.47 -3.18 -2.95
C ARG A 139 -7.60 -2.51 -3.73
N VAL A 140 -8.02 -3.08 -4.87
CA VAL A 140 -8.94 -2.43 -5.82
C VAL A 140 -10.40 -2.74 -5.53
N LEU A 141 -10.71 -3.93 -5.01
CA LEU A 141 -12.10 -4.35 -4.78
C LEU A 141 -12.62 -4.00 -3.38
N SER A 142 -11.73 -3.65 -2.46
CA SER A 142 -12.09 -3.21 -1.12
C SER A 142 -12.58 -1.77 -1.13
N VAL A 143 -13.65 -1.51 -0.38
CA VAL A 143 -14.21 -0.16 -0.18
C VAL A 143 -13.30 0.71 0.70
N ASP A 144 -12.64 0.10 1.70
CA ASP A 144 -11.71 0.78 2.61
C ASP A 144 -10.49 -0.12 2.94
N PRO A 145 -9.47 -0.16 2.04
CA PRO A 145 -8.27 -0.95 2.26
C PRO A 145 -7.22 -0.20 3.10
N VAL A 146 -6.93 -0.72 4.29
CA VAL A 146 -5.91 -0.18 5.21
C VAL A 146 -4.71 -1.11 5.27
N LEU A 147 -3.52 -0.58 4.92
CA LEU A 147 -2.25 -1.28 5.08
C LEU A 147 -1.77 -1.15 6.53
N ARG A 148 -1.42 -2.26 7.17
CA ARG A 148 -0.85 -2.27 8.53
C ARG A 148 0.36 -3.19 8.65
N SER A 149 1.33 -2.76 9.46
CA SER A 149 2.31 -3.63 10.12
C SER A 149 2.09 -3.50 11.63
N SER A 150 2.16 -4.61 12.36
CA SER A 150 1.94 -4.64 13.82
C SER A 150 2.77 -5.72 14.47
N ILE A 151 3.21 -5.49 15.70
CA ILE A 151 3.71 -6.53 16.61
C ILE A 151 2.46 -7.27 17.14
N PHE A 152 2.48 -8.61 17.17
CA PHE A 152 1.42 -9.41 17.82
C PHE A 152 1.47 -9.25 19.34
#